data_AF-A0A7V8F7Y0-F1
#
_entry.id   AF-A0A7V8F7Y0-F1
#
_cell.length_a   1.000
_cell.length_b   1.000
_cell.length_c   1.000
_cell.angle_alpha   90.00
_cell.angle_beta   90.00
_cell.angle_gamma   90.00
#
_symmetry.space_group_name_H-M   'P 1'
#
loop_
_entity.id
_entity.type
_entity.pdbx_description
1 polymer ?
#
loop_
_entity_poly.entity_id
_entity_poly.type
_entity_poly.pdbx_seq_one_letter_code
_entity_poly.pdbx_strand_id
1 'polypeptide(L)'
;MFYESDEGGVFWLNTGTAEVERVADDVEAFNTLLREEVADEWLLPPLIEALIDAGKPCAEGECYTYVTLPIFVEGEYSVENLNPVSM
;
A
#
# COMPACT_ATOMS: atom_id res chain seq x y z
N MET A 1 0.47 0.02 -5.99
CA MET A 1 1.18 1.15 -6.62
C MET A 1 0.17 1.94 -7.44
N PHE A 2 0.22 3.27 -7.42
CA PHE A 2 -0.67 4.12 -8.21
C PHE A 2 0.11 4.84 -9.32
N TYR A 3 -0.49 4.99 -10.50
CA TYR A 3 0.10 5.73 -11.61
C TYR A 3 -0.98 6.42 -12.45
N GLU A 4 -0.63 7.57 -13.00
CA GLU A 4 -1.42 8.25 -14.03
C GLU A 4 -1.03 7.70 -15.41
N SER A 5 -2.02 7.43 -16.27
CA SER A 5 -1.75 6.96 -17.63
C SER A 5 -1.66 8.12 -18.62
N ASP A 6 -0.91 7.93 -19.71
CA ASP A 6 -0.82 8.91 -20.81
C ASP A 6 -2.18 9.15 -21.50
N GLU A 7 -3.10 8.20 -21.41
CA GLU A 7 -4.48 8.32 -21.92
C GLU A 7 -5.43 9.00 -20.91
N GLY A 8 -4.91 9.45 -19.77
CA GLY A 8 -5.65 9.98 -18.63
C GLY A 8 -6.07 8.90 -17.63
N GLY A 9 -6.61 9.31 -16.49
CA GLY A 9 -7.02 8.40 -15.42
C GLY A 9 -5.89 7.96 -14.50
N VAL A 10 -6.26 7.64 -13.26
CA VAL A 10 -5.37 7.07 -12.25
C VAL A 10 -5.68 5.59 -12.07
N PHE A 11 -4.64 4.77 -12.07
CA PHE A 11 -4.72 3.32 -11.99
C PHE A 11 -4.02 2.82 -10.74
N TRP A 12 -4.60 1.79 -10.13
CA TRP A 12 -4.00 1.01 -9.06
C TRP A 12 -3.48 -0.32 -9.63
N LEU A 13 -2.17 -0.52 -9.54
CA LEU A 13 -1.54 -1.82 -9.73
C LEU A 13 -1.43 -2.51 -8.37
N ASN A 14 -2.19 -3.59 -8.20
CA ASN A 14 -1.99 -4.54 -7.12
C ASN A 14 -0.79 -5.44 -7.46
N THR A 15 0.33 -5.22 -6.79
CA THR A 15 1.59 -5.94 -7.05
C THR A 15 1.59 -7.37 -6.51
N GLY A 16 0.63 -7.74 -5.67
CA GLY A 16 0.45 -9.10 -5.17
C GLY A 16 -0.30 -9.99 -6.16
N THR A 17 -1.31 -9.45 -6.84
CA THR A 17 -2.15 -10.20 -7.80
C THR A 17 -1.82 -9.92 -9.27
N ALA A 18 -0.99 -8.90 -9.54
CA ALA A 18 -0.70 -8.38 -10.88
C ALA A 18 -1.95 -7.86 -11.61
N GLU A 19 -2.91 -7.32 -10.86
CA GLU A 19 -4.14 -6.73 -11.39
C GLU A 19 -4.03 -5.21 -11.47
N VAL A 20 -4.61 -4.64 -12.53
CA VAL A 20 -4.67 -3.20 -12.78
C VAL A 20 -6.12 -2.77 -12.82
N GLU A 21 -6.46 -1.80 -12.00
CA GLU A 21 -7.80 -1.20 -11.92
C GLU A 21 -7.72 0.32 -12.12
N ARG A 22 -8.65 0.89 -12.88
CA ARG A 22 -8.82 2.35 -12.93
C ARG A 22 -9.60 2.78 -11.69
N VAL A 23 -8.98 3.60 -10.85
CA VAL A 23 -9.55 4.04 -9.57
C VAL A 23 -10.05 5.48 -9.59
N ALA A 24 -9.60 6.30 -10.55
CA ALA A 24 -10.11 7.65 -10.74
C ALA A 24 -9.97 8.14 -12.19
N ASP A 25 -10.70 9.20 -12.53
CA ASP A 25 -10.67 9.84 -13.84
C ASP A 25 -9.49 10.78 -14.04
N ASP A 26 -8.99 11.37 -12.95
CA ASP A 26 -7.84 12.26 -12.92
C ASP A 26 -7.24 12.30 -11.50
N VAL A 27 -6.14 13.05 -11.37
CA VAL A 27 -5.42 13.21 -10.10
C VAL A 27 -6.24 13.96 -9.05
N GLU A 28 -7.14 14.87 -9.44
CA GLU A 28 -7.96 15.63 -8.49
C GLU A 28 -9.03 14.73 -7.85
N ALA A 29 -9.72 13.93 -8.66
CA ALA A 29 -10.66 12.91 -8.22
C ALA A 29 -9.97 11.87 -7.33
N PHE A 30 -8.78 11.39 -7.72
CA PHE A 30 -8.00 10.45 -6.90
C PHE A 30 -7.67 11.03 -5.53
N ASN A 31 -7.19 12.28 -5.47
CA ASN A 31 -6.89 12.94 -4.19
C ASN A 31 -8.14 13.09 -3.30
N THR A 32 -9.33 13.24 -3.90
CA THR A 32 -10.57 13.26 -3.13
C THR A 32 -10.84 11.90 -2.51
N LEU A 33 -10.70 10.81 -3.27
CA LEU A 33 -10.85 9.44 -2.78
C LEU A 33 -9.87 9.07 -1.66
N LEU A 34 -8.66 9.63 -1.67
CA LEU A 34 -7.68 9.44 -0.58
C LEU A 34 -8.13 9.99 0.78
N ARG A 35 -9.24 10.73 0.85
CA ARG A 35 -9.83 11.25 2.10
C ARG A 35 -11.05 10.46 2.56
N GLU A 36 -11.45 9.47 1.77
CA GLU A 36 -12.61 8.61 2.02
C GLU A 36 -12.15 7.23 2.51
N GLU A 37 -13.10 6.39 2.95
CA GLU A 37 -12.82 5.07 3.54
C GLU A 37 -12.05 4.12 2.58
N VAL A 38 -12.17 4.32 1.27
CA VAL A 38 -11.43 3.51 0.28
C VAL A 38 -9.90 3.63 0.42
N ALA A 39 -9.42 4.74 0.98
CA ALA A 39 -8.00 4.94 1.26
C ALA A 39 -7.45 3.92 2.27
N ASP A 40 -8.29 3.42 3.18
CA ASP A 40 -7.89 2.46 4.20
C ASP A 40 -7.52 1.10 3.58
N GLU A 41 -8.23 0.68 2.53
CA GLU A 41 -7.91 -0.52 1.78
C GLU A 41 -6.61 -0.36 0.98
N TRP A 42 -6.42 0.81 0.38
CA TRP A 42 -5.30 1.08 -0.52
C TRP A 42 -3.96 1.31 0.18
N LEU A 43 -3.99 2.04 1.29
CA LEU A 43 -2.79 2.53 1.96
C LEU A 43 -2.55 1.82 3.30
N LEU A 44 -3.53 1.06 3.78
CA LEU A 44 -3.52 0.38 5.08
C LEU A 44 -3.05 1.28 6.24
N PRO A 45 -3.51 2.55 6.39
CA PRO A 45 -2.99 3.46 7.42
C PRO A 45 -3.00 2.87 8.85
N PRO A 46 -4.04 2.15 9.30
CA PRO A 46 -4.04 1.53 10.64
C PRO A 46 -2.89 0.54 10.86
N LEU A 47 -2.48 -0.19 9.82
CA LEU A 47 -1.35 -1.12 9.91
C LEU A 47 -0.03 -0.36 10.02
N ILE A 48 0.11 0.73 9.27
CA ILE A 48 1.30 1.59 9.32
C ILE A 48 1.44 2.22 10.71
N GLU A 49 0.34 2.73 11.27
CA GLU A 49 0.31 3.27 12.64
C GLU A 49 0.71 2.19 13.66
N ALA A 50 0.15 0.98 13.56
CA ALA A 50 0.48 -0.13 14.45
C ALA A 50 1.96 -0.57 14.35
N LEU A 51 2.55 -0.52 13.14
CA LEU A 51 3.98 -0.80 12.94
C LEU A 51 4.87 0.26 13.61
N ILE A 52 4.50 1.53 13.47
CA ILE A 52 5.23 2.64 14.13
C ILE A 52 5.16 2.49 15.64
N ASP A 53 3.97 2.23 16.20
CA ASP A 53 3.76 2.04 17.64
C ASP A 53 4.51 0.81 18.18
N ALA A 54 4.68 -0.22 17.36
CA ALA A 54 5.49 -1.40 17.67
C ALA A 54 7.00 -1.16 17.56
N GLY A 55 7.45 0.07 17.29
CA GLY A 55 8.86 0.42 17.19
C GLY A 55 9.51 0.02 15.88
N LYS A 56 8.73 -0.13 14.81
CA LYS A 56 9.18 -0.48 13.46
C LYS A 56 8.98 0.68 12.47
N PRO A 57 9.46 1.92 12.71
CA PRO A 57 9.29 3.00 11.74
C PRO A 57 10.07 2.71 10.45
N CYS A 58 9.55 3.19 9.32
CA CYS A 58 10.20 3.12 8.02
C CYS A 58 11.00 4.41 7.76
N ALA A 59 12.32 4.33 7.63
CA ALA A 59 13.16 5.50 7.37
C ALA A 59 13.20 5.85 5.87
N GLU A 60 13.84 6.99 5.54
CA GLU A 60 14.15 7.32 4.15
C GLU A 60 15.01 6.22 3.52
N GLY A 61 14.60 5.74 2.34
CA GLY A 61 15.26 4.63 1.65
C GLY A 61 14.87 3.24 2.15
N GLU A 62 13.92 3.13 3.08
CA GLU A 62 13.36 1.85 3.52
C GLU A 62 11.94 1.63 3.01
N CYS A 63 11.54 0.36 2.94
CA CYS A 63 10.16 -0.05 2.75
C CYS A 63 9.79 -1.21 3.68
N TYR A 64 8.51 -1.32 4.04
CA TYR A 64 8.00 -2.51 4.69
C TYR A 64 7.96 -3.69 3.72
N THR A 65 8.45 -4.84 4.17
CA THR A 65 8.33 -6.11 3.46
C THR A 65 7.89 -7.22 4.39
N TYR A 66 7.33 -8.26 3.79
CA TYR A 66 6.99 -9.51 4.44
C TYR A 66 8.21 -10.22 5.02
N VAL A 67 8.08 -10.69 6.26
CA VAL A 67 8.95 -11.70 6.87
C VAL A 67 8.59 -13.07 6.30
N THR A 68 7.30 -13.40 6.28
CA THR A 68 6.73 -14.58 5.64
C THR A 68 5.93 -14.16 4.40
N LEU A 69 6.29 -14.71 3.24
CA LEU A 69 5.71 -14.33 1.96
C LEU A 69 4.20 -14.64 1.88
N PRO A 70 3.40 -13.83 1.16
CA PRO A 70 1.94 -13.95 1.07
C PRO A 70 1.45 -15.19 0.30
N ILE A 71 2.37 -16.01 -0.24
CA ILE A 71 2.04 -17.35 -0.78
C ILE A 71 1.75 -18.38 0.32
N PHE A 72 2.21 -18.10 1.54
CA PHE A 72 1.92 -18.91 2.73
C PHE A 72 0.73 -18.32 3.49
N VAL A 73 -0.02 -19.16 4.20
CA VAL A 73 -1.21 -18.72 4.94
C VAL A 73 -0.87 -17.73 6.05
N GLU A 74 0.34 -17.82 6.60
CA GLU A 74 0.88 -16.91 7.62
C GLU A 74 1.40 -15.59 7.02
N GLY A 75 1.41 -15.46 5.69
CA GLY A 75 1.90 -14.32 4.94
C GLY A 75 0.96 -13.11 4.93
N GLU A 76 0.47 -12.71 6.10
CA GLU A 76 -0.56 -11.69 6.25
C GLU A 76 0.04 -10.29 6.46
N TYR A 77 -0.77 -9.26 6.20
CA TYR A 77 -0.48 -7.86 6.52
C TYR A 77 -0.67 -7.60 8.02
N SER A 78 0.24 -8.13 8.83
CA SER A 78 0.24 -7.98 10.29
C SER A 78 1.52 -7.31 10.80
N VAL A 79 1.45 -6.76 12.01
CA VAL A 79 2.60 -6.12 12.67
C VAL A 79 3.73 -7.13 12.85
N GLU A 80 3.43 -8.38 13.16
CA GLU A 80 4.42 -9.44 13.37
C GLU A 80 5.13 -9.85 12.08
N ASN A 81 4.43 -9.76 10.95
CA ASN A 81 4.90 -10.29 9.66
C ASN A 81 5.49 -9.23 8.73
N LEU A 82 5.55 -7.97 9.15
CA LEU A 82 6.18 -6.88 8.38
C LEU A 82 7.38 -6.29 9.14
N ASN A 83 8.43 -5.96 8.38
CA ASN A 83 9.59 -5.24 8.89
C ASN A 83 10.08 -4.22 7.85
N PRO A 84 10.63 -3.08 8.30
CA PRO A 84 11.33 -2.17 7.40
C PRO A 84 12.62 -2.84 6.91
N VAL A 85 12.91 -2.66 5.63
CA VAL A 85 14.16 -3.10 4.98
C VAL A 85 14.66 -2.00 4.06
N SER A 86 15.98 -1.90 3.90
CA SER A 86 16.58 -0.98 2.94
C SER A 86 16.26 -1.39 1.51
N MET A 87 15.89 -0.42 0.67
CA MET A 87 15.77 -0.57 -0.78
C MET A 87 17.11 -0.50 -1.50
#